data_AF-A0A2V8NC41-F1
#
_entry.id   AF-A0A2V8NC41-F1
#
_cell.length_a   1.000
_cell.length_b   1.000
_cell.length_c   1.000
_cell.angle_alpha   90.00
_cell.angle_beta   90.00
_cell.angle_gamma   90.00
#
_symmetry.space_group_name_H-M   'P 1'
#
loop_
_entity.id
_entity.type
_entity.pdbx_description
1 polymer ?
#
loop_
_entity_poly.entity_id
_entity_poly.type
_entity_poly.pdbx_seq_one_letter_code
_entity_poly.pdbx_strand_id
1 'polypeptide(L)' 'QPFWDLTIFLGGSPDPSARENRRYVEGQQIYLAECDPKAVADLIIDNNNLIAPYLSLRRD' A
#
# COMPACT_ATOMS: atom_id res chain seq x y z
N GLN A 1 0.74 -24.15 -22.28
CA GLN A 1 0.61 -23.54 -20.94
C GLN A 1 2.03 -23.33 -20.42
N PRO A 2 2.58 -22.11 -20.47
CA PRO A 2 3.97 -21.87 -20.14
C PRO A 2 4.19 -21.70 -18.62
N PHE A 3 5.35 -22.13 -18.14
CA PHE A 3 5.74 -22.20 -16.72
C PHE A 3 5.92 -20.84 -16.02
N TRP A 4 5.83 -19.72 -16.75
CA TRP A 4 5.98 -18.38 -16.19
C TRP A 4 4.67 -17.76 -15.68
N ASP A 5 3.54 -18.46 -15.83
CA ASP A 5 2.24 -18.09 -15.23
C ASP A 5 2.16 -18.46 -13.72
N LEU A 6 3.32 -18.70 -13.10
CA LEU A 6 3.50 -18.93 -11.66
C LEU A 6 3.32 -17.65 -10.81
N THR A 7 2.94 -16.53 -11.42
CA THR A 7 2.89 -15.18 -10.82
C THR A 7 1.92 -15.09 -9.62
N ILE A 8 0.94 -15.99 -9.53
CA ILE A 8 -0.02 -16.12 -8.42
C ILE A 8 0.58 -16.88 -7.21
N PHE A 9 1.69 -17.61 -7.37
CA PHE A 9 2.09 -18.64 -6.40
C PHE A 9 2.95 -18.15 -5.23
N LEU A 10 3.44 -16.89 -5.21
CA LEU A 10 4.36 -16.38 -4.16
C LEU A 10 3.99 -15.02 -3.56
N GLY A 11 2.83 -14.41 -3.89
CA GLY A 11 2.59 -13.01 -3.52
C GLY A 11 1.16 -12.50 -3.50
N GLY A 12 0.14 -13.37 -3.59
CA GLY A 12 -1.28 -12.97 -3.48
C GLY A 12 -1.79 -12.09 -4.63
N SER A 13 -3.08 -11.77 -4.63
CA SER A 13 -3.65 -10.84 -5.60
C SER A 13 -3.08 -9.43 -5.40
N PRO A 14 -2.74 -8.71 -6.49
CA PRO A 14 -2.33 -7.30 -6.41
C PRO A 14 -3.50 -6.36 -6.14
N ASP A 15 -4.75 -6.85 -6.24
CA ASP A 15 -5.94 -6.08 -5.93
C ASP A 15 -6.07 -5.91 -4.41
N PRO A 16 -5.99 -4.68 -3.87
CA PRO A 16 -6.14 -4.45 -2.44
C PRO A 16 -7.50 -4.91 -1.90
N SER A 17 -8.53 -4.97 -2.76
CA SER A 17 -9.87 -5.44 -2.39
C SER A 17 -10.01 -6.97 -2.41
N ALA A 18 -8.98 -7.70 -2.85
CA ALA A 18 -8.97 -9.15 -2.80
C ALA A 18 -9.13 -9.67 -1.37
N ARG A 19 -9.89 -10.75 -1.22
CA ARG A 19 -10.30 -11.26 0.10
C ARG A 19 -9.11 -11.61 0.99
N GLU A 20 -8.05 -12.18 0.41
CA GLU A 20 -6.80 -12.51 1.09
C GLU A 20 -6.05 -11.29 1.66
N ASN A 21 -6.30 -10.10 1.11
CA ASN A 21 -5.64 -8.85 1.50
C ASN A 21 -6.36 -8.12 2.63
N ARG A 22 -7.61 -8.51 2.97
CA ARG A 22 -8.45 -7.83 3.98
C ARG A 22 -7.71 -7.56 5.28
N ARG A 23 -7.00 -8.57 5.81
CA ARG A 23 -6.25 -8.46 7.07
C ARG A 23 -5.21 -7.34 7.02
N TYR A 24 -4.53 -7.18 5.89
CA TYR A 24 -3.50 -6.16 5.72
C TYR A 24 -4.12 -4.78 5.51
N VAL A 25 -5.20 -4.67 4.74
CA VAL A 25 -5.90 -3.40 4.51
C VAL A 25 -6.50 -2.84 5.81
N GLU A 26 -7.22 -3.67 6.56
CA GLU A 26 -7.82 -3.25 7.84
C GLU A 26 -6.75 -2.89 8.87
N GLY A 27 -5.69 -3.69 8.97
CA GLY A 27 -4.55 -3.38 9.84
C GLY A 27 -3.86 -2.06 9.48
N GLN A 28 -3.71 -1.78 8.19
CA GLN A 28 -3.13 -0.52 7.72
C GLN A 28 -4.04 0.67 8.04
N GLN A 29 -5.37 0.53 7.90
CA GLN A 29 -6.33 1.57 8.28
C GLN A 29 -6.22 1.91 9.77
N ILE A 30 -6.16 0.90 10.64
CA ILE A 30 -5.98 1.09 12.08
C ILE A 30 -4.65 1.80 12.37
N TYR A 31 -3.54 1.32 11.79
CA TYR A 31 -2.22 1.94 11.98
C TYR A 31 -2.20 3.42 11.58
N LEU A 32 -2.79 3.75 10.42
CA LEU A 32 -2.85 5.13 9.94
C LEU A 32 -3.70 6.04 10.83
N ALA A 33 -4.79 5.52 11.40
CA ALA A 33 -5.68 6.27 12.28
C ALA A 33 -5.10 6.49 13.68
N GLU A 34 -4.52 5.44 14.27
CA GLU A 34 -4.09 5.45 15.68
C GLU A 34 -2.68 6.01 15.87
N CYS A 35 -1.77 5.77 14.92
CA CYS A 35 -0.37 6.19 15.04
C CYS A 35 -0.06 7.50 14.33
N ASP A 36 -0.92 7.96 13.41
CA ASP A 36 -0.72 9.12 12.54
C ASP A 36 0.75 9.31 12.08
N PRO A 37 1.31 8.34 11.32
CA PRO A 37 2.70 8.42 10.91
C PRO A 37 2.99 9.65 10.03
N LYS A 38 1.96 10.26 9.43
CA LYS A 38 2.10 11.48 8.62
C LYS A 38 2.51 12.69 9.47
N ALA A 39 2.14 12.73 10.75
CA ALA A 39 2.49 13.83 11.64
C ALA A 39 4.01 13.96 11.87
N VAL A 40 4.74 12.84 11.81
CA VAL A 40 6.19 12.77 12.12
C VAL A 40 7.07 12.46 10.91
N ALA A 41 6.49 12.24 9.73
CA ALA A 41 7.24 11.93 8.52
C ALA A 41 7.82 13.20 7.88
N ASP A 42 9.12 13.20 7.60
CA ASP A 42 9.75 14.25 6.77
C ASP A 42 9.29 14.18 5.30
N LEU A 43 8.97 12.97 4.85
CA LEU A 43 8.67 12.62 3.47
C LEU A 43 7.48 11.68 3.38
N ILE A 44 6.53 11.98 2.51
CA ILE A 44 5.41 11.10 2.17
C ILE A 44 5.40 10.88 0.65
N ILE A 45 5.30 9.62 0.23
CA ILE A 45 5.03 9.25 -1.16
C ILE A 45 3.54 8.89 -1.25
N ASP A 46 2.75 9.71 -1.92
CA ASP A 46 1.33 9.44 -2.15
C ASP A 46 1.16 8.59 -3.43
N ASN A 47 0.60 7.38 -3.23
CA ASN A 47 0.34 6.40 -4.28
C ASN A 47 -1.16 6.21 -4.57
N ASN A 48 -2.02 7.15 -4.19
CA ASN A 48 -3.46 7.07 -4.50
C ASN A 48 -3.73 7.10 -6.01
N ASN A 49 -2.81 7.67 -6.79
CA ASN A 49 -2.76 7.52 -8.25
C ASN A 49 -1.46 6.81 -8.66
N LEU A 50 -1.56 5.51 -8.98
CA LEU A 50 -0.40 4.69 -9.35
C LEU A 50 0.27 5.11 -10.67
N ILE A 51 -0.43 5.85 -11.54
CA ILE A 51 0.11 6.34 -12.81
C ILE A 51 0.92 7.63 -12.62
N ALA A 52 0.65 8.38 -11.55
CA ALA A 52 1.32 9.63 -11.23
C ALA A 52 1.49 9.79 -9.71
N PRO A 53 2.37 8.98 -9.08
CA PRO A 53 2.67 9.14 -7.67
C PRO A 53 3.37 10.48 -7.43
N TYR A 54 3.15 11.09 -6.27
CA TYR A 54 3.77 12.38 -5.95
C TYR A 54 4.37 12.42 -4.55
N LEU A 55 5.36 13.30 -4.40
CA LEU A 55 6.10 13.51 -3.17
C LEU A 55 5.49 14.67 -2.39
N SER A 56 5.16 14.44 -1.12
CA SER A 56 4.76 15.47 -0.17
C SER A 56 5.83 15.60 0.90
N LEU A 57 6.41 16.80 1.02
CA LEU A 57 7.42 17.12 2.01
C LEU A 57 6.75 17.85 3.17
N ARG A 58 7.08 17.46 4.41
CA ARG A 58 6.84 18.37 5.53
C ARG A 58 7.86 19.51 5.41
N ARG A 59 7.38 20.74 5.44
CA ARG A 59 8.21 21.92 5.69
C ARG A 59 7.91 22.37 7.10
N ASP A 60 8.94 22.35 7.93
CA ASP A 60 8.95 22.83 9.31
C ASP A 60 8.49 24.30 9.40
#